data_AF-A0A7V2GZY4-F1
#
_entry.id   AF-A0A7V2GZY4-F1
#
_cell.length_a   1.000
_cell.length_b   1.000
_cell.length_c   1.000
_cell.angle_alpha   90.00
_cell.angle_beta   90.00
_cell.angle_gamma   90.00
#
_symmetry.space_group_name_H-M   'P 1'
#
loop_
_entity.id
_entity.type
_entity.pdbx_description
1 polymer ?
#
loop_
_entity_poly.entity_id
_entity_poly.type
_entity_poly.pdbx_seq_one_letter_code
_entity_poly.pdbx_strand_id
1 'polypeptide(L)'
;MSADRPDPWRDSLERLLVIERDGMLLGVEIAKPKPWPPAAVMLDLHARGEPLEVIAKKTGASIPTVKRTLVTRGEHPRTGPQCERHTGRLFAVREALSEMPLPCGPGCVCSWRPVFRFDRDPKAGA
;
A
#
# COMPACT_ATOMS: atom_id res chain seq x y z
N MET A 1 20.32 -12.97 -14.34
CA MET A 1 20.01 -11.63 -14.87
C MET A 1 18.55 -11.36 -14.58
N SER A 2 18.24 -10.78 -13.42
CA SER A 2 16.87 -10.35 -13.11
C SER A 2 16.62 -9.06 -13.88
N ALA A 3 15.68 -9.09 -14.83
CA ALA A 3 15.22 -7.90 -15.50
C ALA A 3 14.72 -6.90 -14.43
N ASP A 4 15.27 -5.68 -14.46
CA ASP A 4 14.74 -4.51 -13.77
C ASP A 4 13.28 -4.35 -14.15
N ARG A 5 12.39 -4.89 -13.31
CA ARG A 5 10.98 -4.59 -13.43
C ARG A 5 10.83 -3.17 -12.89
N PRO A 6 10.36 -2.20 -13.69
CA PRO A 6 10.20 -0.84 -13.21
C PRO A 6 9.35 -0.85 -11.95
N ASP A 7 9.86 -0.23 -10.88
CA ASP A 7 9.14 -0.09 -9.64
C ASP A 7 7.85 0.70 -9.95
N PRO A 8 6.66 0.12 -9.72
CA PRO A 8 5.39 0.75 -10.08
C PRO A 8 5.18 2.12 -9.39
N TRP A 9 5.98 2.43 -8.37
CA TRP A 9 5.90 3.69 -7.64
C TRP A 9 6.87 4.76 -8.11
N ARG A 10 7.90 4.45 -8.89
CA ARG A 10 8.88 5.46 -9.36
C ARG A 10 8.21 6.56 -10.17
N ASP A 11 7.51 6.20 -11.24
CA ASP A 11 6.78 7.15 -12.08
C ASP A 11 5.71 7.91 -11.28
N SER A 12 5.08 7.24 -10.31
CA SER A 12 4.07 7.84 -9.44
C SER A 12 4.67 8.89 -8.51
N LEU A 13 5.83 8.61 -7.91
CA LEU A 13 6.55 9.53 -7.03
C LEU A 13 7.16 10.71 -7.79
N GLU A 14 7.67 10.48 -9.00
CA GLU A 14 8.16 11.57 -9.86
C GLU A 14 7.07 12.58 -10.20
N ARG A 15 5.83 12.13 -10.43
CA ARG A 15 4.67 13.03 -10.60
C ARG A 15 4.34 13.83 -9.34
N LEU A 16 4.58 13.27 -8.16
CA LEU A 16 4.32 13.93 -6.88
C LEU A 16 5.33 15.05 -6.57
N LEU A 17 6.51 15.06 -7.20
CA LEU A 17 7.48 16.16 -7.05
C LEU A 17 6.90 17.52 -7.46
N VAL A 18 6.03 17.54 -8.48
CA VAL A 18 5.35 18.76 -8.93
C VAL A 18 4.39 19.25 -7.85
N ILE A 19 3.63 18.34 -7.24
CA ILE A 19 2.64 18.65 -6.21
C ILE A 19 3.30 19.07 -4.88
N GLU A 20 4.44 18.46 -4.54
CA GLU A 20 5.26 18.86 -3.40
C GLU A 20 5.79 20.29 -3.55
N ARG A 21 6.25 20.65 -4.75
CA ARG A 21 6.69 22.01 -5.06
C ARG A 21 5.58 23.05 -4.89
N ASP A 22 4.34 22.69 -5.21
CA ASP A 22 3.18 23.56 -5.06
C ASP A 22 2.70 23.69 -3.60
N GLY A 23 3.39 23.05 -2.64
CA GLY A 23 3.11 23.14 -1.20
C GLY A 23 1.85 22.39 -0.75
N MET A 24 1.15 21.72 -1.68
CA MET A 24 -0.07 20.96 -1.41
C MET A 24 0.21 19.58 -0.81
N LEU A 25 1.43 19.06 -0.97
CA LEU A 25 1.85 17.77 -0.45
C LEU A 25 2.71 17.97 0.81
N LEU A 26 2.36 17.27 1.89
CA LEU A 26 3.20 17.16 3.09
C LEU A 26 4.35 16.18 2.88
N GLY A 27 4.12 15.14 2.06
CA GLY A 27 5.11 14.15 1.66
C GLY A 27 4.43 12.87 1.17
N VAL A 28 5.17 11.77 1.19
CA VAL A 28 4.63 10.42 0.98
C VAL A 28 4.92 9.55 2.18
N GLU A 29 4.05 8.60 2.44
CA GLU A 29 4.30 7.58 3.47
C GLU A 29 4.14 6.18 2.89
N ILE A 30 4.77 5.20 3.53
CA ILE A 30 4.44 3.81 3.26
C ILE A 30 3.11 3.50 3.95
N ALA A 31 2.10 3.30 3.13
CA ALA A 31 0.78 2.91 3.58
C ALA A 31 0.85 1.54 4.27
N LYS A 32 0.06 1.39 5.33
CA LYS A 32 -0.27 0.05 5.84
C LYS A 32 -0.75 -0.83 4.68
N PRO A 33 -0.27 -2.08 4.58
CA PRO A 33 -0.74 -2.99 3.55
C PRO A 33 -2.27 -3.08 3.66
N LYS A 34 -2.97 -2.58 2.63
CA LYS A 34 -4.40 -2.81 2.52
C LYS A 34 -4.60 -4.28 2.13
N PRO A 35 -5.71 -4.89 2.58
CA PRO A 35 -6.06 -6.20 2.07
C PRO A 35 -6.07 -6.16 0.53
N TRP A 36 -5.36 -7.09 -0.11
CA TRP A 36 -5.44 -7.24 -1.56
C TRP A 36 -6.93 -7.39 -1.96
N PRO A 37 -7.46 -6.78 -3.04
CA PRO A 37 -8.91 -6.66 -3.20
C PRO A 37 -9.71 -7.99 -3.10
N PRO A 38 -9.23 -9.12 -3.64
CA PRO A 38 -9.87 -10.43 -3.39
C PRO A 38 -9.88 -10.81 -1.91
N ALA A 39 -8.81 -10.49 -1.16
CA ALA A 39 -8.74 -10.72 0.27
C ALA A 39 -9.71 -9.85 1.07
N ALA A 40 -9.96 -8.60 0.65
CA ALA A 40 -10.97 -7.74 1.28
C ALA A 40 -12.36 -8.41 1.27
N VAL A 41 -12.74 -9.01 0.14
CA VAL A 41 -14.00 -9.75 0.00
C VAL A 41 -14.02 -11.00 0.89
N MET A 42 -12.91 -11.75 0.95
CA MET A 42 -12.80 -12.92 1.84
C MET A 42 -12.97 -12.54 3.31
N LEU A 43 -12.35 -11.44 3.74
CA LEU A 43 -12.42 -10.95 5.11
C LEU A 43 -13.83 -10.46 5.46
N ASP A 44 -14.50 -9.75 4.56
CA ASP A 44 -15.89 -9.30 4.75
C ASP A 44 -16.86 -10.48 4.85
N LEU A 45 -16.76 -11.48 3.97
CA LEU A 45 -17.58 -12.68 4.05
C LEU A 45 -17.33 -13.45 5.35
N HIS A 46 -16.07 -13.57 5.77
CA HIS A 46 -15.74 -14.23 7.04
C HIS A 46 -16.29 -13.45 8.25
N ALA A 47 -16.20 -12.12 8.24
CA ALA A 47 -16.75 -11.28 9.30
C ALA A 47 -18.28 -11.41 9.44
N ARG A 48 -18.97 -11.78 8.35
CA ARG A 48 -20.41 -12.09 8.35
C ARG A 48 -20.73 -13.51 8.83
N GLY A 49 -19.73 -14.32 9.18
CA GLY A 49 -19.90 -15.70 9.67
C GLY A 49 -20.02 -16.76 8.57
N GLU A 50 -19.66 -16.43 7.32
CA GLU A 50 -19.71 -17.39 6.22
C GLU A 50 -18.65 -18.50 6.41
N PRO A 51 -19.00 -19.78 6.14
CA PRO A 51 -18.05 -20.88 6.23
C PRO A 51 -17.01 -20.82 5.10
N LEU A 52 -15.82 -21.37 5.34
CA LEU A 52 -14.66 -21.25 4.43
C LEU A 52 -14.95 -21.77 3.02
N GLU A 53 -15.76 -22.81 2.89
CA GLU A 53 -16.18 -23.42 1.63
C GLU A 53 -17.04 -22.47 0.80
N VAL A 54 -17.92 -21.70 1.46
CA VAL A 54 -18.77 -20.69 0.81
C VAL A 54 -17.92 -19.50 0.38
N ILE A 55 -16.98 -19.07 1.22
CA ILE A 55 -16.05 -17.99 0.85
C ILE A 55 -15.23 -18.40 -0.37
N ALA A 56 -14.59 -19.57 -0.34
CA ALA A 56 -13.81 -20.13 -1.44
C ALA A 56 -14.61 -20.17 -2.75
N LYS A 57 -15.85 -20.65 -2.69
CA LYS A 57 -16.77 -20.68 -3.83
C LYS A 57 -17.11 -19.27 -4.35
N LYS A 58 -17.45 -18.33 -3.47
CA LYS A 58 -17.82 -16.95 -3.85
C LYS A 58 -16.65 -16.15 -4.43
N THR A 59 -15.43 -16.40 -3.96
CA THR A 59 -14.24 -15.65 -4.42
C THR A 59 -13.42 -16.38 -5.49
N GLY A 60 -13.81 -17.61 -5.86
CA GLY A 60 -13.05 -18.45 -6.79
C GLY A 60 -11.67 -18.88 -6.27
N ALA A 61 -11.43 -18.79 -4.97
CA ALA A 61 -10.15 -19.11 -4.34
C ALA A 61 -10.17 -20.52 -3.75
N SER A 62 -8.99 -21.13 -3.60
CA SER A 62 -8.88 -22.39 -2.86
C SER A 62 -9.07 -22.15 -1.35
N ILE A 63 -9.58 -23.16 -0.63
CA ILE A 63 -9.71 -23.09 0.84
C ILE A 63 -8.38 -22.74 1.53
N PRO A 64 -7.21 -23.30 1.14
CA PRO A 64 -5.93 -22.88 1.70
C PRO A 64 -5.63 -21.40 1.50
N THR A 65 -5.97 -20.83 0.34
CA THR A 65 -5.82 -19.39 0.07
C THR A 65 -6.71 -18.57 0.99
N VAL A 66 -7.97 -18.98 1.18
CA VAL A 66 -8.88 -18.30 2.12
C VAL A 66 -8.31 -18.35 3.54
N LYS A 67 -7.88 -19.53 4.02
CA LYS A 67 -7.26 -19.67 5.35
C LYS A 67 -6.03 -18.76 5.52
N ARG A 68 -5.15 -18.75 4.52
CA ARG A 68 -3.97 -17.89 4.53
C ARG A 68 -4.36 -16.42 4.61
N THR A 69 -5.32 -15.99 3.79
CA THR A 69 -5.85 -14.62 3.79
C THR A 69 -6.38 -14.22 5.18
N LEU A 70 -7.09 -15.10 5.87
CA LEU A 70 -7.60 -14.81 7.21
C LEU A 70 -6.45 -14.64 8.23
N VAL A 71 -5.44 -15.50 8.16
CA VAL A 71 -4.24 -15.42 9.03
C VAL A 71 -3.46 -14.14 8.77
N THR A 72 -3.21 -13.79 7.51
CA THR A 72 -2.45 -12.59 7.13
C THR A 72 -3.31 -11.33 7.09
N ARG A 73 -4.59 -11.40 7.50
CA ARG A 73 -5.53 -10.28 7.41
C ARG A 73 -5.60 -9.64 6.03
N GLY A 74 -5.38 -10.44 4.99
CA GLY A 74 -5.37 -10.03 3.59
C GLY A 74 -4.13 -9.27 3.13
N GLU A 75 -3.09 -9.16 3.95
CA GLU A 75 -1.82 -8.57 3.54
C GLU A 75 -1.32 -9.21 2.25
N HIS A 76 -0.83 -8.36 1.34
CA HIS A 76 -0.32 -8.84 0.07
C HIS A 76 0.85 -9.80 0.34
N PRO A 77 0.92 -10.99 -0.31
CA PRO A 77 1.95 -12.00 -0.06
C PRO A 77 3.38 -11.57 -0.41
N ARG A 78 3.52 -10.35 -0.94
CA ARG A 78 4.78 -9.69 -1.28
C ARG A 78 5.02 -8.45 -0.43
N THR A 79 4.24 -8.21 0.61
CA THR A 79 4.58 -7.19 1.62
C THR A 79 5.75 -7.75 2.43
N GLY A 80 6.87 -7.04 2.42
CA GLY A 80 8.06 -7.45 3.16
C GLY A 80 8.17 -6.79 4.53
N PRO A 81 8.99 -7.34 5.45
CA PRO A 81 9.15 -6.83 6.82
C PRO A 81 9.69 -5.39 6.87
N GLN A 82 10.41 -4.95 5.85
CA GLN A 82 10.85 -3.55 5.76
C GLN A 82 9.69 -2.60 5.45
N CYS A 83 8.69 -3.02 4.68
CA CYS A 83 7.50 -2.19 4.47
C CYS A 83 6.78 -1.96 5.81
N GLU A 84 6.66 -3.00 6.65
CA GLU A 84 6.10 -2.90 8.00
C GLU A 84 6.93 -1.97 8.89
N ARG A 85 8.26 -2.11 8.89
CA ARG A 85 9.16 -1.26 9.69
C ARG A 85 9.01 0.23 9.39
N HIS A 86 8.82 0.57 8.12
CA HIS A 86 8.74 1.95 7.66
C HIS A 86 7.28 2.41 7.45
N THR A 87 6.29 1.56 7.75
CA THR A 87 4.87 1.89 7.63
C THR A 87 4.52 3.09 8.50
N GLY A 88 3.80 4.06 7.92
CA GLY A 88 3.39 5.29 8.60
C GLY A 88 4.51 6.31 8.81
N ARG A 89 5.75 6.03 8.40
CA ARG A 89 6.79 7.06 8.31
C ARG A 89 6.49 7.95 7.10
N LEU A 90 6.50 9.26 7.33
CA LEU A 90 6.41 10.28 6.30
C LEU A 90 7.82 10.62 5.78
N PHE A 91 7.93 10.73 4.47
CA PHE A 91 9.14 11.07 3.72
C PHE A 91 8.84 12.26 2.81
N ALA A 92 9.82 13.14 2.60
CA ALA A 92 9.77 14.04 1.44
C ALA A 92 9.80 13.20 0.15
N VAL A 93 9.22 13.69 -0.95
CA VAL A 93 9.15 12.91 -2.20
C VAL A 93 10.56 12.58 -2.72
N ARG A 94 11.51 13.51 -2.60
CA ARG A 94 12.92 13.27 -2.96
C ARG A 94 13.60 12.22 -2.08
N GLU A 95 13.33 12.23 -0.78
CA GLU A 95 13.83 11.23 0.16
C GLU A 95 13.28 9.85 -0.22
N ALA A 96 11.97 9.75 -0.49
CA ALA A 96 11.33 8.51 -0.94
C ALA A 96 11.93 7.98 -2.25
N LEU A 97 12.22 8.85 -3.23
CA LEU A 97 12.87 8.46 -4.48
C LEU A 97 14.30 7.91 -4.27
N SER A 98 15.03 8.42 -3.28
CA SER A 98 16.38 7.92 -2.94
C SER A 98 16.35 6.61 -2.14
N GLU A 99 15.30 6.39 -1.37
CA GLU A 99 15.09 5.17 -0.58
C GLU A 99 14.51 4.01 -1.41
N MET A 100 14.12 4.27 -2.67
CA MET A 100 13.50 3.28 -3.54
C MET A 100 14.48 2.51 -4.44
N PRO A 101 14.28 1.18 -4.59
CA PRO A 101 13.31 0.38 -3.84
C PRO A 101 13.81 0.16 -2.40
N LEU A 102 12.90 0.23 -1.42
CA LEU A 102 13.27 -0.18 -0.07
C LEU A 102 13.70 -1.64 -0.13
N PRO A 103 14.85 -2.02 0.44
CA PRO A 103 15.41 -3.36 0.28
C PRO A 103 14.60 -4.38 1.08
N CYS A 104 13.46 -4.80 0.52
CA CYS A 104 12.53 -5.75 1.13
C CYS A 104 12.52 -7.12 0.42
N GLY A 105 13.50 -7.33 -0.47
CA GLY A 105 13.73 -8.56 -1.23
C GLY A 105 13.15 -8.54 -2.64
N PRO A 106 13.58 -9.44 -3.55
CA PRO A 106 13.07 -9.51 -4.92
C PRO A 106 11.54 -9.73 -4.94
N GLY A 107 10.83 -8.83 -5.62
CA GLY A 107 9.38 -8.91 -5.78
C GLY A 107 8.56 -8.33 -4.64
N CYS A 108 9.18 -7.82 -3.58
CA CYS A 108 8.46 -7.14 -2.51
C CYS A 108 7.81 -5.84 -3.01
N VAL A 109 6.61 -5.52 -2.52
CA VAL A 109 5.84 -4.32 -2.89
C VAL A 109 5.48 -3.55 -1.62
N CYS A 110 6.15 -2.42 -1.38
CA CYS A 110 5.67 -1.43 -0.42
C CYS A 110 4.65 -0.53 -1.13
N SER A 111 3.53 -0.22 -0.48
CA SER A 111 2.54 0.71 -1.04
C SER A 111 2.85 2.12 -0.56
N TRP A 112 3.17 3.04 -1.45
CA TRP A 112 3.33 4.45 -1.09
C TRP A 112 1.97 5.16 -1.20
N ARG A 113 1.70 6.13 -0.32
CA ARG A 113 0.55 7.02 -0.47
C ARG A 113 0.96 8.48 -0.26
N PRO A 114 0.42 9.41 -1.08
CA PRO A 114 0.60 10.83 -0.83
C PRO A 114 -0.13 11.26 0.44
N VAL A 115 0.50 12.13 1.21
CA VAL A 115 -0.09 12.82 2.35
C VAL A 115 -0.17 14.30 2.00
N PHE A 116 -1.39 14.80 1.84
CA PHE A 116 -1.63 16.20 1.46
C PHE A 116 -1.76 17.07 2.71
N ARG A 117 -1.37 18.34 2.58
CA ARG A 117 -1.70 19.36 3.58
C ARG A 117 -3.16 19.75 3.38
N PHE A 118 -3.98 19.55 4.41
CA PHE A 118 -5.32 20.11 4.46
C PHE A 118 -5.29 21.44 5.22
N ASP A 119 -4.48 22.39 4.75
CA ASP A 119 -4.59 23.78 5.20
C ASP A 119 -5.59 24.48 4.29
N ARG A 120 -6.88 24.37 4.64
CA ARG A 120 -7.88 25.35 4.24
C ARG A 120 -8.27 26.12 5.49
N ASP A 121 -7.50 27.15 5.81
CA ASP A 121 -8.04 28.27 6.58
C ASP A 121 -8.53 29.33 5.56
N PRO A 122 -9.84 29.56 5.41
CA PRO A 122 -10.37 30.52 4.44
C PRO A 122 -10.08 31.98 4.80
N LYS A 123 -9.39 32.25 5.91
CA LYS A 123 -9.26 33.61 6.50
C LYS A 123 -7.90 34.28 6.33
N ALA A 124 -7.04 33.84 5.41
CA ALA A 124 -5.81 34.55 5.07
C ALA A 124 -6.02 35.51 3.88
N GLY A 125 -6.98 36.42 4.04
CA GLY A 125 -7.34 37.43 3.05
C GLY A 125 -8.16 38.53 3.70
N ALA A 126 -7.52 39.31 4.56
CA ALA A 126 -8.00 40.59 5.08
C ALA A 126 -6.80 41.53 5.23
#